data_AF-Q16S26-F1
#
_entry.id   AF-Q16S26-F1
#
_cell.length_a   1.000
_cell.length_b   1.000
_cell.length_c   1.000
_cell.angle_alpha   90.00
_cell.angle_beta   90.00
_cell.angle_gamma   90.00
#
_symmetry.space_group_name_H-M   'P 1'
#
loop_
_entity.id
_entity.type
_entity.pdbx_description
1 polymer ?
#
loop_
_entity_poly.entity_id
_entity_poly.type
_entity_poly.pdbx_seq_one_letter_code
_entity_poly.pdbx_strand_id
1 'polypeptide(L)'
;MPRLHSVYFLLAVVLLKTSSRAHTESDELKLKRDNHRPKEISVSGLQHISNLSQKSGLNEILKHLLVERVVGTPGHENVKNYIVDYLRKLNWQVDLDEFEDETPTFGKLNFANIIGTLNPNAERFLVLACHYDSKYFKDQVFIGATDSAVPCAMMLDLAESLKAQFSKKKLDNSLSLQLVFFDGEEAFHQWGPKDSIYGARHLAARWETEDKLKKIDMLVLLDLLGAPDPNFYSYFKNTESWYAQLISAEERLERAGHLERYSYSSVAPNQQTIRYFQPHSYYAYIEDDHIPFLQRQVQILHVIPSPFPDVWHKLSDDASAVDINTVQNLIKVFRVFLVEYLHLSV
;
A
#
# COMPACT_ATOMS: atom_id res chain seq x y z
N MET A 1 29.56 30.20 -48.88
CA MET A 1 28.44 29.78 -48.02
C MET A 1 28.97 28.91 -46.88
N PRO A 2 29.14 29.42 -45.65
CA PRO A 2 29.31 28.58 -44.47
C PRO A 2 28.07 28.66 -43.57
N ARG A 3 27.74 27.56 -42.88
CA ARG A 3 26.94 27.43 -41.63
C ARG A 3 25.92 26.28 -41.72
N LEU A 4 26.35 25.08 -41.38
CA LEU A 4 25.42 24.02 -40.90
C LEU A 4 26.04 23.03 -39.91
N HIS A 5 27.34 23.13 -39.57
CA HIS A 5 28.03 22.11 -38.74
C HIS A 5 28.06 22.39 -37.23
N SER A 6 27.65 23.58 -36.76
CA SER A 6 27.76 23.94 -35.34
C SER A 6 26.54 23.58 -34.48
N VAL A 7 25.41 23.21 -35.09
CA VAL A 7 24.15 22.91 -34.35
C VAL A 7 24.11 21.47 -33.85
N TYR A 8 24.67 20.51 -34.59
CA TYR A 8 24.68 19.09 -34.20
C TYR A 8 25.61 18.77 -33.04
N PHE A 9 26.75 19.47 -32.92
CA PHE A 9 27.71 19.23 -31.83
C PHE A 9 27.21 19.77 -30.48
N LEU A 10 26.47 20.89 -30.48
CA LEU A 10 25.85 21.42 -29.26
C LEU A 10 24.74 20.50 -28.74
N LEU A 11 23.90 19.94 -29.64
CA LEU A 11 22.86 18.99 -29.25
C LEU A 11 23.44 17.72 -28.61
N ALA A 12 24.51 17.15 -29.19
CA ALA A 12 25.15 15.93 -28.68
C ALA A 12 25.79 16.15 -27.29
N VAL A 13 26.45 17.28 -27.06
CA VAL A 13 27.07 17.60 -25.75
C VAL A 13 26.02 17.88 -24.68
N VAL A 14 24.91 18.53 -25.04
CA VAL A 14 23.78 18.72 -24.11
C VAL A 14 23.15 17.37 -23.75
N LEU A 15 22.89 16.49 -24.73
CA LEU A 15 22.34 15.15 -24.52
C LEU A 15 23.24 14.25 -23.65
N LEU A 16 24.56 14.30 -23.85
CA LEU A 16 25.53 13.55 -23.04
C LEU A 16 25.61 14.06 -21.60
N LYS A 17 25.55 15.39 -21.39
CA LYS A 17 25.54 15.98 -20.05
C LYS A 17 24.23 15.71 -19.30
N THR A 18 23.08 15.73 -19.98
CA THR A 18 21.79 15.41 -19.36
C THR A 18 21.69 13.93 -18.99
N SER A 19 22.19 13.04 -19.86
CA SER A 19 22.24 11.59 -19.57
C SER A 19 23.16 11.28 -18.38
N SER A 20 24.37 11.85 -18.34
CA SER A 20 25.29 11.67 -17.21
C SER A 20 24.72 12.17 -15.89
N ARG A 21 24.02 13.31 -15.89
CA ARG A 21 23.40 13.88 -14.69
C ARG A 21 22.21 13.05 -14.19
N ALA A 22 21.36 12.56 -15.10
CA ALA A 22 20.23 11.70 -14.74
C ALA A 22 20.69 10.36 -14.15
N HIS A 23 21.76 9.78 -14.68
CA HIS A 23 22.39 8.58 -14.09
C HIS A 23 22.91 8.84 -12.67
N THR A 24 23.61 9.96 -12.44
CA THR A 24 24.13 10.29 -11.10
C THR A 24 23.02 10.53 -10.06
N GLU A 25 21.90 11.12 -10.46
CA GLU A 25 20.75 11.34 -9.56
C GLU A 25 20.05 10.02 -9.19
N SER A 26 19.85 9.14 -10.17
CA SER A 26 19.29 7.80 -9.92
C SER A 26 20.16 6.98 -8.96
N ASP A 27 21.47 7.04 -9.12
CA ASP A 27 22.42 6.36 -8.25
C ASP A 27 22.40 6.93 -6.82
N GLU A 28 22.24 8.25 -6.68
CA GLU A 28 22.12 8.90 -5.37
C GLU A 28 20.83 8.50 -4.63
N LEU A 29 19.68 8.52 -5.31
CA LEU A 29 18.40 8.09 -4.72
C LEU A 29 18.46 6.63 -4.27
N LYS A 30 19.02 5.77 -5.12
CA LYS A 30 19.25 4.36 -4.81
C LYS A 30 20.15 4.18 -3.59
N LEU A 31 21.25 4.93 -3.50
CA LEU A 31 22.16 4.87 -2.34
C LEU A 31 21.48 5.36 -1.06
N LYS A 32 20.69 6.44 -1.13
CA LYS A 32 19.90 6.97 -0.02
C LYS A 32 18.87 5.94 0.46
N ARG A 33 18.21 5.23 -0.45
CA ARG A 33 17.30 4.11 -0.17
C ARG A 33 17.98 2.93 0.49
N ASP A 34 19.05 2.42 -0.11
CA ASP A 34 19.72 1.20 0.36
C ASP A 34 20.41 1.41 1.73
N ASN A 35 20.79 2.65 2.06
CA ASN A 35 21.32 3.04 3.37
C ASN A 35 20.27 3.50 4.38
N HIS A 36 18.99 3.60 4.00
CA HIS A 36 17.93 4.02 4.91
C HIS A 36 17.73 3.00 6.02
N ARG A 37 17.55 3.47 7.25
CA ARG A 37 17.36 2.62 8.43
C ARG A 37 16.19 3.13 9.26
N PRO A 38 15.44 2.25 9.93
CA PRO A 38 14.40 2.68 10.85
C PRO A 38 15.02 3.47 12.00
N LYS A 39 14.34 4.53 12.42
CA LYS A 39 14.65 5.26 13.64
C LYS A 39 13.74 4.78 14.75
N GLU A 40 14.24 3.85 15.55
CA GLU A 40 13.47 3.23 16.63
C GLU A 40 12.88 4.28 17.60
N ILE A 41 11.61 4.14 17.94
CA ILE A 41 10.95 5.01 18.91
C ILE A 41 11.18 4.56 20.36
N SER A 42 11.16 5.51 21.29
CA SER A 42 11.25 5.21 22.72
C SER A 42 9.99 4.48 23.22
N VAL A 43 10.07 3.87 24.41
CA VAL A 43 8.90 3.26 25.08
C VAL A 43 7.76 4.27 25.27
N SER A 44 8.09 5.52 25.65
CA SER A 44 7.08 6.57 25.78
C SER A 44 6.44 6.93 24.43
N GLY A 45 7.24 6.92 23.36
CA GLY A 45 6.73 7.14 22.01
C GLY A 45 5.84 6.01 21.53
N LEU A 46 6.23 4.76 21.82
CA LEU A 46 5.42 3.57 21.55
C LEU A 46 4.06 3.64 22.27
N GLN A 47 4.05 4.08 23.53
CA GLN A 47 2.81 4.27 24.30
C GLN A 47 1.97 5.44 23.76
N HIS A 48 2.59 6.52 23.28
CA HIS A 48 1.86 7.61 22.65
C HIS A 48 1.18 7.15 21.36
N ILE A 49 1.94 6.52 20.44
CA ILE A 49 1.40 6.13 19.13
C ILE A 49 0.40 5.01 19.22
N SER A 50 0.52 4.07 20.18
CA SER A 50 -0.43 2.95 20.32
C SER A 50 -1.84 3.45 20.64
N ASN A 51 -1.94 4.55 21.40
CA ASN A 51 -3.18 5.17 21.86
C ASN A 51 -3.82 6.17 20.88
N LEU A 52 -3.23 6.42 19.70
CA LEU A 52 -3.77 7.38 18.72
C LEU A 52 -5.05 6.92 18.00
N SER A 53 -5.42 5.64 18.08
CA SER A 53 -6.58 5.11 17.35
C SER A 53 -7.84 5.17 18.22
N GLN A 54 -8.95 5.59 17.61
CA GLN A 54 -10.28 5.47 18.20
C GLN A 54 -11.06 4.42 17.41
N LYS A 55 -11.52 3.35 18.07
CA LYS A 55 -12.27 2.25 17.43
C LYS A 55 -13.46 2.74 16.61
N SER A 56 -14.06 3.87 16.98
CA SER A 56 -15.17 4.51 16.27
C SER A 56 -14.78 5.00 14.87
N GLY A 57 -13.56 5.49 14.66
CA GLY A 57 -13.11 6.01 13.36
C GLY A 57 -13.07 4.92 12.28
N LEU A 58 -12.40 3.81 12.57
CA LEU A 58 -12.29 2.66 11.65
C LEU A 58 -13.66 2.11 11.22
N ASN A 59 -14.60 1.97 12.16
CA ASN A 59 -15.93 1.48 11.85
C ASN A 59 -16.71 2.43 10.93
N GLU A 60 -16.55 3.74 11.09
CA GLU A 60 -17.17 4.70 10.16
C GLU A 60 -16.55 4.61 8.77
N ILE A 61 -15.23 4.41 8.66
CA ILE A 61 -14.56 4.20 7.38
C ILE A 61 -15.09 2.94 6.68
N LEU A 62 -15.14 1.81 7.40
CA LEU A 62 -15.59 0.53 6.86
C LEU A 62 -17.02 0.58 6.32
N LYS A 63 -17.93 1.34 6.94
CA LYS A 63 -19.32 1.50 6.43
C LYS A 63 -19.39 2.03 5.00
N HIS A 64 -18.42 2.85 4.59
CA HIS A 64 -18.36 3.39 3.24
C HIS A 64 -17.70 2.45 2.23
N LEU A 65 -16.87 1.51 2.71
CA LEU A 65 -16.08 0.62 1.87
C LEU A 65 -16.72 -0.78 1.72
N LEU A 66 -17.48 -1.25 2.72
CA LEU A 66 -18.18 -2.54 2.74
C LEU A 66 -19.45 -2.52 1.87
N VAL A 67 -19.25 -2.23 0.59
CA VAL A 67 -20.27 -2.20 -0.46
C VAL A 67 -19.72 -2.88 -1.70
N GLU A 68 -20.61 -3.31 -2.61
CA GLU A 68 -20.20 -3.74 -3.94
C GLU A 68 -19.59 -2.56 -4.69
N ARG A 69 -18.40 -2.77 -5.25
CA ARG A 69 -17.59 -1.74 -5.88
C ARG A 69 -16.81 -2.31 -7.07
N VAL A 70 -17.50 -3.14 -7.87
CA VAL A 70 -17.03 -3.60 -9.17
C VAL A 70 -16.81 -2.38 -10.08
N VAL A 71 -15.69 -2.34 -10.81
CA VAL A 71 -15.33 -1.23 -11.71
C VAL A 71 -16.50 -0.82 -12.60
N GLY A 72 -16.79 0.49 -12.65
CA GLY A 72 -17.87 1.06 -13.46
C GLY A 72 -19.26 1.03 -12.82
N THR A 73 -19.42 0.44 -11.62
CA THR A 73 -20.67 0.51 -10.86
C THR A 73 -20.79 1.82 -10.08
N PRO A 74 -22.01 2.22 -9.66
CA PRO A 74 -22.18 3.38 -8.77
C PRO A 74 -21.46 3.22 -7.41
N GLY A 75 -21.38 2.00 -6.88
CA GLY A 75 -20.68 1.73 -5.61
C GLY A 75 -19.18 1.97 -5.72
N HIS A 76 -18.59 1.58 -6.85
CA HIS A 76 -17.18 1.86 -7.18
C HIS A 76 -16.88 3.36 -7.25
N GLU A 77 -17.69 4.13 -7.98
CA GLU A 77 -17.53 5.58 -8.07
C GLU A 77 -17.70 6.26 -6.70
N ASN A 78 -18.65 5.79 -5.88
CA ASN A 78 -18.87 6.31 -4.53
C ASN A 78 -17.65 6.04 -3.61
N VAL A 79 -17.07 4.83 -3.68
CA VAL A 79 -15.86 4.49 -2.91
C VAL A 79 -14.66 5.32 -3.37
N LYS A 80 -14.46 5.47 -4.69
CA LYS A 80 -13.41 6.34 -5.24
C LYS A 80 -13.52 7.76 -4.68
N ASN A 81 -14.71 8.35 -4.78
CA ASN A 81 -14.96 9.71 -4.29
C ASN A 81 -14.79 9.82 -2.78
N TYR A 82 -15.22 8.81 -2.01
CA TYR A 82 -15.01 8.77 -0.57
C TYR A 82 -13.53 8.80 -0.19
N ILE A 83 -12.69 7.95 -0.80
CA ILE A 83 -11.24 7.92 -0.56
C ILE A 83 -10.60 9.26 -0.92
N VAL A 84 -10.93 9.81 -2.09
CA VAL A 84 -10.42 11.11 -2.57
C VAL A 84 -10.76 12.23 -1.57
N ASP A 85 -12.02 12.32 -1.16
CA ASP A 85 -12.49 13.36 -0.23
C ASP A 85 -11.86 13.20 1.15
N TYR A 86 -11.67 11.97 1.62
CA TYR A 86 -11.03 11.68 2.89
C TYR A 86 -9.60 12.22 2.92
N LEU A 87 -8.80 11.89 1.91
CA LEU A 87 -7.40 12.32 1.81
C LEU A 87 -7.29 13.84 1.63
N ARG A 88 -8.16 14.45 0.82
CA ARG A 88 -8.19 15.91 0.64
C ARG A 88 -8.55 16.64 1.93
N LYS A 89 -9.48 16.14 2.75
CA LYS A 89 -9.78 16.69 4.09
C LYS A 89 -8.59 16.63 5.05
N LEU A 90 -7.67 15.69 4.84
CA LEU A 90 -6.40 15.59 5.56
C LEU A 90 -5.26 16.41 4.91
N ASN A 91 -5.58 17.22 3.91
CA ASN A 91 -4.66 18.06 3.13
C ASN A 91 -3.58 17.26 2.38
N TRP A 92 -3.90 16.06 1.91
CA TRP A 92 -3.04 15.32 0.98
C TRP A 92 -3.31 15.79 -0.45
N GLN A 93 -2.28 15.81 -1.31
CA GLN A 93 -2.49 15.99 -2.73
C GLN A 93 -3.00 14.67 -3.31
N VAL A 94 -4.09 14.70 -4.07
CA VAL A 94 -4.65 13.50 -4.69
C VAL A 94 -4.61 13.65 -6.21
N ASP A 95 -3.91 12.73 -6.87
CA ASP A 95 -3.92 12.54 -8.34
C ASP A 95 -4.79 11.33 -8.68
N LEU A 96 -5.54 11.41 -9.77
CA LEU A 96 -6.28 10.29 -10.33
C LEU A 96 -5.60 9.85 -11.62
N ASP A 97 -5.25 8.57 -11.69
CA ASP A 97 -4.73 7.94 -12.90
C ASP A 97 -5.90 7.27 -13.62
N GLU A 98 -6.62 8.04 -14.42
CA GLU A 98 -7.78 7.59 -15.18
C GLU A 98 -7.38 7.06 -16.56
N PHE A 99 -7.84 5.87 -16.91
CA PHE A 99 -7.55 5.22 -18.18
C PHE A 99 -8.66 4.25 -18.59
N GLU A 100 -8.64 3.84 -19.86
CA GLU A 100 -9.54 2.83 -20.39
C GLU A 100 -8.79 1.55 -20.73
N ASP A 101 -9.37 0.38 -20.42
CA ASP A 101 -8.86 -0.92 -20.87
C ASP A 101 -10.03 -1.87 -21.21
N GLU A 102 -9.73 -2.90 -21.99
CA GLU A 102 -10.71 -3.90 -22.43
C GLU A 102 -10.86 -5.02 -21.40
N THR A 103 -12.09 -5.37 -21.04
CA THR A 103 -12.41 -6.48 -20.13
C THR A 103 -13.18 -7.58 -20.86
N PRO A 104 -13.02 -8.86 -20.49
CA PRO A 104 -13.69 -9.97 -21.17
C PRO A 104 -15.22 -9.99 -20.99
N THR A 105 -15.74 -9.45 -19.88
CA THR A 105 -17.17 -9.54 -19.51
C THR A 105 -17.95 -8.28 -19.89
N PHE A 106 -17.37 -7.11 -19.70
CA PHE A 106 -18.06 -5.82 -19.84
C PHE A 106 -17.58 -5.00 -21.05
N GLY A 107 -16.61 -5.53 -21.80
CA GLY A 107 -15.91 -4.76 -22.83
C GLY A 107 -15.08 -3.66 -22.20
N LYS A 108 -15.00 -2.53 -22.87
CA LYS A 108 -14.20 -1.39 -22.43
C LYS A 108 -14.77 -0.73 -21.17
N LEU A 109 -13.95 -0.64 -20.12
CA LEU A 109 -14.28 0.05 -18.87
C LEU A 109 -13.31 1.22 -18.62
N ASN A 110 -13.75 2.19 -17.81
CA ASN A 110 -12.92 3.26 -17.26
C ASN A 110 -12.41 2.84 -15.88
N PHE A 111 -11.11 2.87 -15.69
CA PHE A 111 -10.42 2.62 -14.42
C PHE A 111 -9.84 3.92 -13.89
N ALA A 112 -9.65 4.02 -12.58
CA ALA A 112 -9.07 5.18 -11.92
C ALA A 112 -8.26 4.78 -10.69
N ASN A 113 -6.92 4.71 -10.79
CA ASN A 113 -6.10 4.57 -9.58
C ASN A 113 -6.11 5.88 -8.79
N ILE A 114 -6.08 5.80 -7.46
CA ILE A 114 -6.05 6.96 -6.57
C ILE A 114 -4.67 7.08 -5.92
N ILE A 115 -3.99 8.21 -6.14
CA ILE A 115 -2.65 8.46 -5.62
C ILE A 115 -2.69 9.63 -4.64
N GLY A 116 -2.71 9.32 -3.34
CA GLY A 116 -2.55 10.28 -2.26
C GLY A 116 -1.08 10.54 -1.95
N THR A 117 -0.60 11.76 -2.16
CA THR A 117 0.79 12.15 -1.89
C THR A 117 0.86 13.15 -0.73
N LEU A 118 1.64 12.80 0.31
CA LEU A 118 1.75 13.63 1.51
C LEU A 118 2.54 14.92 1.25
N ASN A 119 3.73 14.80 0.64
CA ASN A 119 4.52 15.93 0.14
C ASN A 119 4.92 15.67 -1.32
N PRO A 120 4.32 16.36 -2.30
CA PRO A 120 4.63 16.14 -3.72
C PRO A 120 6.05 16.56 -4.13
N ASN A 121 6.71 17.37 -3.31
CA ASN A 121 8.06 17.87 -3.58
C ASN A 121 9.17 16.95 -3.04
N ALA A 122 8.82 15.80 -2.45
CA ALA A 122 9.80 14.90 -1.90
C ALA A 122 10.60 14.17 -2.99
N GLU A 123 11.88 13.90 -2.69
CA GLU A 123 12.81 13.16 -3.56
C GLU A 123 12.47 11.67 -3.62
N ARG A 124 12.05 11.11 -2.47
CA ARG A 124 11.78 9.67 -2.28
C ARG A 124 10.44 9.45 -1.60
N PHE A 125 9.83 8.29 -1.85
CA PHE A 125 8.56 7.90 -1.28
C PHE A 125 8.61 6.46 -0.77
N LEU A 126 8.19 6.27 0.48
CA LEU A 126 7.57 5.00 0.86
C LEU A 126 6.17 4.98 0.24
N VAL A 127 5.82 3.91 -0.46
CA VAL A 127 4.48 3.74 -1.05
C VAL A 127 3.76 2.65 -0.27
N LEU A 128 2.61 2.99 0.33
CA LEU A 128 1.69 2.03 0.92
C LEU A 128 0.52 1.86 -0.03
N ALA A 129 0.14 0.63 -0.36
CA ALA A 129 -0.87 0.36 -1.38
C ALA A 129 -1.81 -0.78 -1.01
N CYS A 130 -2.99 -0.75 -1.63
CA CYS A 130 -3.95 -1.84 -1.74
C CYS A 130 -4.81 -1.58 -2.99
N HIS A 131 -5.71 -2.50 -3.35
CA HIS A 131 -6.74 -2.25 -4.35
C HIS A 131 -8.07 -1.85 -3.70
N TYR A 132 -8.87 -1.03 -4.39
CA TYR A 132 -10.17 -0.56 -3.86
C TYR A 132 -11.37 -1.11 -4.62
N ASP A 133 -11.18 -1.79 -5.75
CA ASP A 133 -12.27 -2.49 -6.41
C ASP A 133 -12.74 -3.71 -5.58
N SER A 134 -13.82 -4.34 -6.04
CA SER A 134 -14.26 -5.63 -5.53
C SER A 134 -14.53 -6.55 -6.71
N LYS A 135 -14.21 -7.83 -6.55
CA LYS A 135 -14.42 -8.84 -7.59
C LYS A 135 -15.84 -8.89 -8.12
N TYR A 136 -15.98 -8.98 -9.43
CA TYR A 136 -17.26 -9.29 -10.05
C TYR A 136 -17.64 -10.76 -9.85
N PHE A 137 -18.79 -11.00 -9.23
CA PHE A 137 -19.46 -12.30 -9.24
C PHE A 137 -20.77 -12.19 -10.00
N LYS A 138 -20.97 -13.07 -10.98
CA LYS A 138 -22.19 -13.07 -11.78
C LYS A 138 -23.42 -13.32 -10.91
N ASP A 139 -24.40 -12.43 -11.01
CA ASP A 139 -25.69 -12.47 -10.31
C ASP A 139 -25.58 -12.52 -8.77
N GLN A 140 -24.44 -12.08 -8.22
CA GLN A 140 -24.17 -12.08 -6.78
C GLN A 140 -23.50 -10.78 -6.35
N VAL A 141 -23.82 -10.33 -5.14
CA VAL A 141 -23.19 -9.17 -4.52
C VAL A 141 -22.01 -9.66 -3.68
N PHE A 142 -20.79 -9.41 -4.14
CA PHE A 142 -19.57 -9.64 -3.39
C PHE A 142 -18.99 -8.30 -2.96
N ILE A 143 -18.72 -8.15 -1.67
CA ILE A 143 -18.19 -6.89 -1.12
C ILE A 143 -16.71 -6.96 -0.79
N GLY A 144 -16.07 -8.13 -0.76
CA GLY A 144 -14.64 -8.26 -0.46
C GLY A 144 -14.20 -7.48 0.77
N ALA A 145 -14.64 -7.93 1.95
CA ALA A 145 -14.33 -7.24 3.21
C ALA A 145 -12.83 -7.27 3.52
N THR A 146 -12.21 -8.45 3.44
CA THR A 146 -10.75 -8.59 3.55
C THR A 146 -10.02 -8.18 2.27
N ASP A 147 -10.75 -8.09 1.17
CA ASP A 147 -10.27 -8.11 -0.22
C ASP A 147 -10.84 -6.95 -1.07
N SER A 148 -10.37 -5.71 -0.94
CA SER A 148 -9.43 -5.17 0.06
C SER A 148 -10.04 -3.96 0.80
N ALA A 149 -11.33 -4.07 1.20
CA ALA A 149 -12.01 -2.99 1.93
C ALA A 149 -11.32 -2.65 3.27
N VAL A 150 -10.88 -3.67 4.02
CA VAL A 150 -10.13 -3.51 5.27
C VAL A 150 -8.74 -2.89 5.03
N PRO A 151 -7.90 -3.37 4.09
CA PRO A 151 -6.68 -2.67 3.68
C PRO A 151 -6.89 -1.18 3.35
N CYS A 152 -7.91 -0.87 2.54
CA CYS A 152 -8.29 0.51 2.24
C CYS A 152 -8.58 1.31 3.52
N ALA A 153 -9.39 0.75 4.43
CA ALA A 153 -9.74 1.39 5.69
C ALA A 153 -8.53 1.61 6.60
N MET A 154 -7.60 0.64 6.66
CA MET A 154 -6.36 0.74 7.42
C MET A 154 -5.50 1.90 6.91
N MET A 155 -5.35 2.06 5.60
CA MET A 155 -4.58 3.17 5.01
C MET A 155 -5.18 4.54 5.34
N LEU A 156 -6.51 4.66 5.32
CA LEU A 156 -7.20 5.90 5.70
C LEU A 156 -7.10 6.19 7.20
N ASP A 157 -7.24 5.18 8.07
CA ASP A 157 -7.05 5.33 9.52
C ASP A 157 -5.60 5.74 9.86
N LEU A 158 -4.60 5.16 9.17
CA LEU A 158 -3.20 5.56 9.31
C LEU A 158 -2.98 7.03 8.92
N ALA A 159 -3.60 7.47 7.80
CA ALA A 159 -3.53 8.85 7.35
C ALA A 159 -4.12 9.84 8.37
N GLU A 160 -5.22 9.47 9.03
CA GLU A 160 -5.88 10.31 10.02
C GLU A 160 -5.21 10.26 11.40
N SER A 161 -4.93 9.07 11.92
CA SER A 161 -4.39 8.87 13.26
C SER A 161 -2.97 9.45 13.41
N LEU A 162 -2.19 9.50 12.32
CA LEU A 162 -0.86 10.12 12.28
C LEU A 162 -0.87 11.56 11.72
N LYS A 163 -2.04 12.20 11.55
CA LYS A 163 -2.15 13.55 10.96
C LYS A 163 -1.24 14.58 11.63
N ALA A 164 -1.12 14.55 12.96
CA ALA A 164 -0.27 15.49 13.70
C ALA A 164 1.22 15.28 13.36
N GLN A 165 1.66 14.03 13.30
CA GLN A 165 3.02 13.63 12.94
C GLN A 165 3.34 13.96 11.48
N PHE A 166 2.38 13.71 10.58
CA PHE A 166 2.50 14.02 9.16
C PHE A 166 2.54 15.52 8.86
N SER A 167 1.91 16.36 9.68
CA SER A 167 1.96 17.83 9.48
C SER A 167 3.38 18.38 9.43
N LYS A 168 4.29 17.86 10.27
CA LYS A 168 5.72 18.22 10.25
C LYS A 168 6.43 17.58 9.06
N LYS A 169 6.09 16.32 8.74
CA LYS A 169 6.70 15.57 7.64
C LYS A 169 6.42 16.19 6.26
N LYS A 170 5.32 16.94 6.10
CA LYS A 170 5.00 17.71 4.88
C LYS A 170 6.05 18.75 4.50
N LEU A 171 6.93 19.14 5.43
CA LEU A 171 8.00 20.13 5.21
C LEU A 171 9.34 19.46 4.83
N ASP A 172 9.42 18.13 4.87
CA ASP A 172 10.61 17.36 4.55
C ASP A 172 10.58 16.91 3.09
N ASN A 173 11.55 17.39 2.29
CA ASN A 173 11.67 17.04 0.88
C ASN A 173 12.56 15.79 0.64
N SER A 174 13.14 15.18 1.67
CA SER A 174 14.06 14.04 1.47
C SER A 174 13.34 12.71 1.25
N LEU A 175 12.31 12.43 2.06
CA LEU A 175 11.54 11.20 2.04
C LEU A 175 10.12 11.52 2.49
N SER A 176 9.10 11.06 1.79
CA SER A 176 7.69 11.21 2.19
C SER A 176 6.91 9.92 2.00
N LEU A 177 5.58 10.01 2.12
CA LEU A 177 4.65 8.89 2.00
C LEU A 177 3.69 9.12 0.83
N GLN A 178 3.46 8.06 0.06
CA GLN A 178 2.36 7.95 -0.89
C GLN A 178 1.43 6.81 -0.48
N LEU A 179 0.13 7.04 -0.65
CA LEU A 179 -0.91 6.03 -0.56
C LEU A 179 -1.44 5.79 -1.97
N VAL A 180 -1.45 4.53 -2.42
CA VAL A 180 -1.97 4.15 -3.74
C VAL A 180 -3.13 3.17 -3.54
N PHE A 181 -4.28 3.51 -4.10
CA PHE A 181 -5.43 2.62 -4.17
C PHE A 181 -5.59 2.22 -5.63
N PHE A 182 -5.16 1.00 -5.96
CA PHE A 182 -5.25 0.46 -7.30
C PHE A 182 -6.69 0.16 -7.67
N ASP A 183 -7.01 0.32 -8.95
CA ASP A 183 -8.30 -0.04 -9.52
C ASP A 183 -8.20 -1.26 -10.42
N GLY A 184 -9.21 -2.12 -10.40
CA GLY A 184 -9.24 -3.34 -11.21
C GLY A 184 -8.05 -4.25 -10.93
N GLU A 185 -7.77 -4.56 -9.67
CA GLU A 185 -6.90 -5.69 -9.34
C GLU A 185 -7.53 -6.98 -9.87
N GLU A 186 -8.84 -7.09 -9.67
CA GLU A 186 -9.55 -8.34 -9.85
C GLU A 186 -9.79 -8.71 -11.31
N ALA A 187 -9.76 -10.01 -11.55
CA ALA A 187 -10.19 -10.56 -12.83
C ALA A 187 -11.73 -10.45 -12.99
N PHE A 188 -12.19 -10.01 -14.17
CA PHE A 188 -13.62 -9.96 -14.51
C PHE A 188 -14.17 -11.30 -15.00
N HIS A 189 -13.29 -12.22 -15.39
CA HIS A 189 -13.66 -13.58 -15.79
C HIS A 189 -12.66 -14.63 -15.30
N GLN A 190 -11.39 -14.52 -15.70
CA GLN A 190 -10.35 -15.49 -15.35
C GLN A 190 -9.01 -14.79 -15.18
N TRP A 191 -8.44 -14.93 -13.97
CA TRP A 191 -7.13 -14.37 -13.64
C TRP A 191 -6.07 -14.75 -14.67
N GLY A 192 -5.35 -13.74 -15.16
CA GLY A 192 -4.23 -13.91 -16.06
C GLY A 192 -3.71 -12.59 -16.63
N PRO A 193 -2.69 -12.61 -17.50
CA PRO A 193 -1.91 -11.42 -17.87
C PRO A 193 -2.68 -10.26 -18.53
N LYS A 194 -3.93 -10.49 -18.95
CA LYS A 194 -4.82 -9.50 -19.58
C LYS A 194 -6.16 -9.35 -18.87
N ASP A 195 -6.40 -10.11 -17.80
CA ASP A 195 -7.62 -10.04 -16.99
C ASP A 195 -7.25 -10.12 -15.51
N SER A 196 -6.39 -9.20 -15.11
CA SER A 196 -6.04 -8.89 -13.72
C SER A 196 -5.17 -7.63 -13.69
N ILE A 197 -5.04 -7.06 -12.49
CA ILE A 197 -4.08 -6.00 -12.11
C ILE A 197 -4.02 -4.85 -13.12
N TYR A 198 -5.19 -4.45 -13.63
CA TYR A 198 -5.36 -3.43 -14.66
C TYR A 198 -4.73 -2.11 -14.22
N GLY A 199 -5.11 -1.65 -13.03
CA GLY A 199 -4.61 -0.43 -12.40
C GLY A 199 -3.10 -0.44 -12.19
N ALA A 200 -2.57 -1.51 -11.58
CA ALA A 200 -1.15 -1.62 -11.33
C ALA A 200 -0.31 -1.74 -12.61
N ARG A 201 -0.77 -2.50 -13.62
CA ARG A 201 -0.11 -2.57 -14.94
C ARG A 201 -0.01 -1.19 -15.57
N HIS A 202 -1.11 -0.44 -15.58
CA HIS A 202 -1.14 0.91 -16.14
C HIS A 202 -0.24 1.87 -15.37
N LEU A 203 -0.39 1.94 -14.04
CA LEU A 203 0.34 2.89 -13.21
C LEU A 203 1.85 2.64 -13.23
N ALA A 204 2.28 1.38 -13.18
CA ALA A 204 3.70 1.05 -13.26
C ALA A 204 4.32 1.48 -14.61
N ALA A 205 3.60 1.29 -15.72
CA ALA A 205 4.05 1.73 -17.04
C ALA A 205 4.07 3.27 -17.17
N ARG A 206 3.06 3.96 -16.62
CA ARG A 206 3.02 5.43 -16.55
C ARG A 206 4.19 5.97 -15.74
N TRP A 207 4.41 5.44 -14.54
CA TRP A 207 5.50 5.89 -13.65
C TRP A 207 6.89 5.54 -14.15
N GLU A 208 7.05 4.49 -14.96
CA GLU A 208 8.29 4.24 -15.71
C GLU A 208 8.55 5.37 -16.71
N THR A 209 7.54 5.73 -17.50
CA THR A 209 7.62 6.81 -18.50
C THR A 209 7.85 8.18 -17.86
N GLU A 210 7.26 8.43 -16.70
CA GLU A 210 7.42 9.66 -15.92
C GLU A 210 8.68 9.67 -15.03
N ASP A 211 9.50 8.62 -15.08
CA ASP A 211 10.73 8.48 -14.28
C ASP A 211 10.48 8.62 -12.76
N LYS A 212 9.31 8.13 -12.32
CA LYS A 212 8.87 8.14 -10.92
C LYS A 212 9.26 6.88 -10.16
N LEU A 213 9.46 5.74 -10.85
CA LEU A 213 9.78 4.47 -10.19
C LEU A 213 11.06 4.53 -9.36
N LYS A 214 12.08 5.27 -9.81
CA LYS A 214 13.34 5.46 -9.07
C LYS A 214 13.17 6.21 -7.75
N LYS A 215 12.06 6.92 -7.57
CA LYS A 215 11.72 7.63 -6.33
C LYS A 215 11.02 6.74 -5.31
N ILE A 216 10.57 5.55 -5.71
CA ILE A 216 9.94 4.60 -4.81
C ILE A 216 11.05 3.88 -4.04
N ASP A 217 11.08 4.10 -2.73
CA ASP A 217 11.98 3.34 -1.87
C ASP A 217 11.52 1.89 -1.77
N MET A 218 10.23 1.72 -1.48
CA MET A 218 9.60 0.43 -1.30
C MET A 218 8.09 0.57 -1.53
N LEU A 219 7.51 -0.40 -2.23
CA LEU A 219 6.07 -0.60 -2.32
C LEU A 219 5.66 -1.61 -1.26
N VAL A 220 4.90 -1.15 -0.27
CA VAL A 220 4.28 -1.98 0.77
C VAL A 220 2.85 -2.25 0.34
N LEU A 221 2.57 -3.48 -0.10
CA LEU A 221 1.26 -3.87 -0.60
C LEU A 221 0.50 -4.64 0.48
N LEU A 222 -0.68 -4.14 0.85
CA LEU A 222 -1.59 -4.72 1.83
C LEU A 222 -2.70 -5.45 1.08
N ASP A 223 -2.86 -6.74 1.32
CA ASP A 223 -3.92 -7.53 0.69
C ASP A 223 -4.43 -8.65 1.61
N LEU A 224 -5.70 -9.01 1.47
CA LEU A 224 -6.42 -10.03 2.22
C LEU A 224 -6.29 -9.89 3.74
N LEU A 225 -6.41 -8.66 4.25
CA LEU A 225 -6.30 -8.35 5.67
C LEU A 225 -7.68 -8.24 6.32
N GLY A 226 -7.83 -8.76 7.53
CA GLY A 226 -9.02 -8.52 8.36
C GLY A 226 -9.64 -9.77 8.96
N ALA A 227 -9.38 -10.94 8.39
CA ALA A 227 -9.71 -12.21 9.02
C ALA A 227 -8.89 -12.42 10.31
N PRO A 228 -9.40 -13.23 11.26
CA PRO A 228 -8.62 -13.61 12.45
C PRO A 228 -7.41 -14.48 12.09
N ASP A 229 -6.41 -14.49 12.98
CA ASP A 229 -5.23 -15.37 12.90
C ASP A 229 -4.41 -15.35 11.58
N PRO A 230 -4.15 -14.17 10.96
CA PRO A 230 -3.33 -14.14 9.75
C PRO A 230 -1.86 -14.48 10.06
N ASN A 231 -1.22 -15.20 9.13
CA ASN A 231 0.21 -15.48 9.17
C ASN A 231 0.90 -14.79 7.99
N PHE A 232 1.73 -13.79 8.27
CA PHE A 232 2.56 -13.11 7.28
C PHE A 232 3.97 -13.69 7.27
N TYR A 233 4.65 -13.58 6.13
CA TYR A 233 6.00 -14.07 5.89
C TYR A 233 6.79 -13.08 5.05
N SER A 234 8.12 -13.20 5.09
CA SER A 234 8.99 -12.43 4.19
C SER A 234 9.11 -13.12 2.84
N TYR A 235 8.61 -12.48 1.79
CA TYR A 235 8.64 -13.04 0.43
C TYR A 235 9.85 -12.58 -0.40
N PHE A 236 10.49 -11.46 -0.02
CA PHE A 236 11.55 -10.84 -0.80
C PHE A 236 12.79 -10.55 0.04
N LYS A 237 13.93 -11.07 -0.40
CA LYS A 237 15.21 -10.91 0.32
C LYS A 237 15.65 -9.45 0.48
N ASN A 238 15.36 -8.59 -0.48
CA ASN A 238 15.78 -7.18 -0.46
C ASN A 238 14.97 -6.30 0.50
N THR A 239 13.82 -6.77 0.99
CA THR A 239 12.98 -6.07 1.98
C THR A 239 12.85 -6.84 3.30
N GLU A 240 13.56 -7.97 3.45
CA GLU A 240 13.53 -8.81 4.65
C GLU A 240 13.87 -8.05 5.94
N SER A 241 14.77 -7.06 5.88
CA SER A 241 15.08 -6.20 7.03
C SER A 241 13.90 -5.31 7.45
N TRP A 242 13.09 -4.87 6.48
CA TRP A 242 11.88 -4.07 6.74
C TRP A 242 10.73 -4.96 7.23
N TYR A 243 10.64 -6.19 6.73
CA TYR A 243 9.77 -7.21 7.31
C TYR A 243 10.15 -7.53 8.77
N ALA A 244 11.44 -7.67 9.08
CA ALA A 244 11.91 -7.84 10.45
C ALA A 244 11.57 -6.64 11.37
N GLN A 245 11.43 -5.45 10.81
CA GLN A 245 10.93 -4.29 11.54
C GLN A 245 9.45 -4.43 11.93
N LEU A 246 8.62 -5.03 11.07
CA LEU A 246 7.21 -5.34 11.42
C LEU A 246 7.14 -6.34 12.58
N ILE A 247 7.98 -7.38 12.56
CA ILE A 247 8.13 -8.31 13.69
C ILE A 247 8.53 -7.55 14.96
N SER A 248 9.57 -6.70 14.88
CA SER A 248 10.04 -5.91 16.03
C SER A 248 8.97 -4.97 16.59
N ALA A 249 8.19 -4.33 15.72
CA ALA A 249 7.07 -3.48 16.10
C ALA A 249 5.98 -4.27 16.82
N GLU A 250 5.56 -5.41 16.27
CA GLU A 250 4.61 -6.33 16.88
C GLU A 250 5.07 -6.79 18.27
N GLU A 251 6.30 -7.30 18.39
CA GLU A 251 6.83 -7.80 19.66
C GLU A 251 6.96 -6.71 20.73
N ARG A 252 7.26 -5.47 20.35
CA ARG A 252 7.31 -4.34 21.28
C ARG A 252 5.91 -3.93 21.75
N LEU A 253 4.93 -3.90 20.84
CA LEU A 253 3.53 -3.61 21.18
C LEU A 253 2.94 -4.70 22.09
N GLU A 254 3.21 -5.97 21.80
CA GLU A 254 2.75 -7.10 22.62
C GLU A 254 3.35 -7.05 24.02
N ARG A 255 4.68 -6.86 24.13
CA ARG A 255 5.35 -6.72 25.44
C ARG A 255 4.85 -5.54 26.26
N ALA A 256 4.42 -4.47 25.59
CA ALA A 256 3.84 -3.29 26.23
C ALA A 256 2.34 -3.47 26.58
N GLY A 257 1.72 -4.60 26.23
CA GLY A 257 0.30 -4.86 26.47
C GLY A 257 -0.63 -4.02 25.60
N HIS A 258 -0.18 -3.61 24.41
CA HIS A 258 -0.95 -2.76 23.50
C HIS A 258 -1.72 -3.53 22.42
N LEU A 259 -1.52 -4.84 22.29
CA LEU A 259 -2.28 -5.68 21.36
C LEU A 259 -3.48 -6.33 22.07
N GLU A 260 -4.59 -6.40 21.36
CA GLU A 260 -5.83 -7.01 21.84
C GLU A 260 -5.99 -8.42 21.26
N ARG A 261 -6.45 -9.37 22.07
CA ARG A 261 -6.68 -10.73 21.57
C ARG A 261 -7.81 -10.72 20.53
N TYR A 262 -7.62 -11.48 19.46
CA TYR A 262 -8.64 -11.69 18.44
C TYR A 262 -9.83 -12.49 18.98
N SER A 263 -11.00 -12.32 18.39
CA SER A 263 -12.29 -12.72 18.98
C SER A 263 -12.54 -14.23 18.96
N TYR A 264 -11.88 -14.95 18.05
CA TYR A 264 -12.00 -16.40 17.90
C TYR A 264 -10.69 -17.00 17.38
N SER A 265 -10.13 -17.99 18.07
CA SER A 265 -8.97 -18.75 17.59
C SER A 265 -9.40 -20.09 17.02
N SER A 266 -8.87 -20.45 15.86
CA SER A 266 -8.85 -21.85 15.41
C SER A 266 -7.73 -22.65 16.10
N VAL A 267 -6.81 -21.96 16.78
CA VAL A 267 -5.70 -22.53 17.53
C VAL A 267 -6.08 -22.66 19.02
N ALA A 268 -5.59 -23.70 19.67
CA ALA A 268 -5.98 -24.10 21.01
C ALA A 268 -6.07 -22.91 22.02
N PRO A 269 -6.94 -22.98 23.05
CA PRO A 269 -7.13 -21.95 24.09
C PRO A 269 -5.87 -21.46 24.84
N ASN A 270 -4.71 -22.04 24.54
CA ASN A 270 -3.45 -21.90 25.25
C ASN A 270 -2.36 -21.17 24.43
N GLN A 271 -2.65 -20.63 23.24
CA GLN A 271 -1.67 -19.76 22.55
C GLN A 271 -1.57 -18.42 23.30
N GLN A 272 -0.50 -18.26 24.08
CA GLN A 272 -0.36 -17.15 25.03
C GLN A 272 0.05 -15.82 24.40
N THR A 273 0.59 -15.81 23.18
CA THR A 273 1.17 -14.62 22.54
C THR A 273 0.55 -14.34 21.18
N ILE A 274 0.18 -13.08 20.94
CA ILE A 274 -0.26 -12.60 19.62
C ILE A 274 0.96 -12.53 18.70
N ARG A 275 0.88 -13.18 17.53
CA ARG A 275 1.93 -13.13 16.50
C ARG A 275 1.34 -13.36 15.11
N TYR A 276 1.36 -12.31 14.31
CA TYR A 276 0.97 -12.32 12.90
C TYR A 276 2.19 -12.49 11.99
N PHE A 277 3.28 -11.79 12.29
CA PHE A 277 4.48 -11.79 11.45
C PHE A 277 5.42 -12.93 11.86
N GLN A 278 5.50 -13.97 11.04
CA GLN A 278 6.33 -15.13 11.32
C GLN A 278 7.79 -14.81 11.02
N PRO A 279 8.76 -15.21 11.87
CA PRO A 279 10.20 -15.03 11.62
C PRO A 279 10.70 -16.07 10.61
N HIS A 280 10.05 -16.13 9.45
CA HIS A 280 10.31 -17.08 8.39
C HIS A 280 10.17 -16.39 7.03
N SER A 281 11.06 -16.77 6.12
CA SER A 281 11.14 -16.22 4.77
C SER A 281 11.04 -17.36 3.78
N TYR A 282 10.21 -17.20 2.76
CA TYR A 282 10.15 -18.14 1.65
C TYR A 282 9.69 -17.44 0.38
N TYR A 283 10.04 -17.99 -0.77
CA TYR A 283 9.59 -17.46 -2.05
C TYR A 283 8.16 -17.92 -2.31
N ALA A 284 7.22 -16.97 -2.33
CA ALA A 284 5.86 -17.19 -2.79
C ALA A 284 5.72 -16.70 -4.24
N TYR A 285 4.97 -17.45 -5.05
CA TYR A 285 4.61 -17.06 -6.42
C TYR A 285 3.17 -16.52 -6.44
N ILE A 286 2.88 -15.57 -5.54
CA ILE A 286 1.58 -14.92 -5.45
C ILE A 286 1.59 -13.79 -6.49
N GLU A 287 0.69 -13.86 -7.47
CA GLU A 287 0.46 -12.74 -8.39
C GLU A 287 -0.52 -11.76 -7.76
N ASP A 288 -0.20 -10.47 -7.84
CA ASP A 288 -0.94 -9.35 -7.25
C ASP A 288 -0.38 -8.04 -7.86
N ASP A 289 -0.92 -6.88 -7.49
CA ASP A 289 -0.60 -5.54 -7.97
C ASP A 289 0.89 -5.16 -7.87
N HIS A 290 1.68 -5.84 -7.03
CA HIS A 290 3.11 -5.58 -6.95
C HIS A 290 3.89 -6.07 -8.18
N ILE A 291 3.35 -7.01 -8.97
CA ILE A 291 4.09 -7.69 -10.05
C ILE A 291 4.65 -6.71 -11.10
N PRO A 292 3.89 -5.73 -11.63
CA PRO A 292 4.40 -4.77 -12.61
C PRO A 292 5.52 -3.87 -12.05
N PHE A 293 5.52 -3.60 -10.75
CA PHE A 293 6.55 -2.81 -10.06
C PHE A 293 7.79 -3.65 -9.77
N LEU A 294 7.61 -4.90 -9.34
CA LEU A 294 8.68 -5.87 -9.11
C LEU A 294 9.49 -6.11 -10.40
N GLN A 295 8.81 -6.31 -11.53
CA GLN A 295 9.43 -6.47 -12.85
C GLN A 295 10.29 -5.27 -13.25
N ARG A 296 9.98 -4.08 -12.72
CA ARG A 296 10.71 -2.82 -12.92
C ARG A 296 11.66 -2.50 -11.75
N GLN A 297 12.04 -3.50 -10.96
CA GLN A 297 13.05 -3.43 -9.90
C GLN A 297 12.68 -2.54 -8.70
N VAL A 298 11.39 -2.25 -8.49
CA VAL A 298 10.92 -1.65 -7.24
C VAL A 298 11.04 -2.68 -6.12
N GLN A 299 11.47 -2.24 -4.93
CA GLN A 299 11.53 -3.12 -3.75
C GLN A 299 10.11 -3.36 -3.22
N ILE A 300 9.74 -4.61 -2.99
CA ILE A 300 8.38 -5.00 -2.58
C ILE A 300 8.39 -5.54 -1.16
N LEU A 301 7.49 -5.04 -0.32
CA LEU A 301 7.10 -5.66 0.95
C LEU A 301 5.63 -6.04 0.86
N HIS A 302 5.36 -7.29 0.49
CA HIS A 302 4.01 -7.79 0.28
C HIS A 302 3.46 -8.37 1.58
N VAL A 303 2.44 -7.71 2.14
CA VAL A 303 1.78 -8.08 3.38
C VAL A 303 0.44 -8.70 3.02
N ILE A 304 0.53 -9.97 2.64
CA ILE A 304 -0.58 -10.87 2.34
C ILE A 304 -0.39 -12.15 3.17
N PRO A 305 -1.45 -12.67 3.84
CA PRO A 305 -1.31 -13.85 4.68
C PRO A 305 -1.09 -15.11 3.83
N SER A 306 -0.47 -16.14 4.41
CA SER A 306 -0.44 -17.48 3.85
C SER A 306 -0.74 -18.51 4.94
N PRO A 307 -1.79 -19.33 4.82
CA PRO A 307 -2.77 -19.35 3.72
C PRO A 307 -3.61 -18.06 3.65
N PHE A 308 -4.29 -17.87 2.53
CA PHE A 308 -5.31 -16.82 2.38
C PHE A 308 -6.47 -17.07 3.35
N PRO A 309 -7.26 -16.04 3.72
CA PRO A 309 -8.43 -16.21 4.55
C PRO A 309 -9.37 -17.29 4.00
N ASP A 310 -9.97 -18.10 4.87
CA ASP A 310 -10.91 -19.16 4.46
C ASP A 310 -12.12 -18.62 3.68
N VAL A 311 -12.43 -17.33 3.84
CA VAL A 311 -13.51 -16.62 3.15
C VAL A 311 -13.13 -16.08 1.77
N TRP A 312 -11.86 -16.14 1.37
CA TRP A 312 -11.36 -15.58 0.12
C TRP A 312 -12.20 -16.04 -1.10
N HIS A 313 -12.63 -15.06 -1.92
CA HIS A 313 -13.51 -15.25 -3.07
C HIS A 313 -14.82 -16.01 -2.78
N LYS A 314 -15.37 -15.87 -1.57
CA LYS A 314 -16.69 -16.36 -1.18
C LYS A 314 -17.54 -15.20 -0.68
N LEU A 315 -18.86 -15.31 -0.83
CA LEU A 315 -19.79 -14.29 -0.31
C LEU A 315 -19.72 -14.09 1.21
N SER A 316 -19.10 -15.04 1.93
CA SER A 316 -18.79 -14.91 3.35
C SER A 316 -17.63 -13.97 3.66
N ASP A 317 -16.90 -13.44 2.67
CA ASP A 317 -15.97 -12.32 2.87
C ASP A 317 -16.75 -11.00 2.96
N ASP A 318 -17.55 -10.92 4.01
CA ASP A 318 -18.42 -9.81 4.35
C ASP A 318 -18.03 -9.18 5.69
N ALA A 319 -18.85 -8.25 6.19
CA ALA A 319 -18.58 -7.57 7.46
C ALA A 319 -18.38 -8.52 8.67
N SER A 320 -18.95 -9.73 8.62
CA SER A 320 -18.82 -10.73 9.69
C SER A 320 -17.48 -11.47 9.68
N ALA A 321 -16.75 -11.45 8.56
CA ALA A 321 -15.40 -12.01 8.47
C ALA A 321 -14.32 -11.15 9.15
N VAL A 322 -14.64 -9.87 9.43
CA VAL A 322 -13.68 -8.90 9.97
C VAL A 322 -13.50 -9.07 11.47
N ASP A 323 -12.34 -9.54 11.90
CA ASP A 323 -11.91 -9.48 13.30
C ASP A 323 -11.33 -8.10 13.62
N ILE A 324 -12.15 -7.24 14.22
CA ILE A 324 -11.79 -5.83 14.45
C ILE A 324 -10.54 -5.66 15.34
N ASN A 325 -10.29 -6.61 16.25
CA ASN A 325 -9.12 -6.58 17.12
C ASN A 325 -7.83 -6.85 16.31
N THR A 326 -7.85 -7.82 15.40
CA THR A 326 -6.77 -8.08 14.45
C THR A 326 -6.50 -6.85 13.58
N VAL A 327 -7.53 -6.25 12.99
CA VAL A 327 -7.37 -5.03 12.18
C VAL A 327 -6.73 -3.90 13.01
N GLN A 328 -7.22 -3.66 14.22
CA GLN A 328 -6.67 -2.62 15.09
C GLN A 328 -5.21 -2.89 15.49
N ASN A 329 -4.87 -4.15 15.76
CA ASN A 329 -3.50 -4.54 16.07
C ASN A 329 -2.57 -4.29 14.88
N LEU A 330 -2.96 -4.69 13.67
CA LEU A 330 -2.20 -4.43 12.45
C LEU A 330 -2.03 -2.91 12.24
N ILE A 331 -3.09 -2.11 12.43
CA ILE A 331 -2.97 -0.64 12.41
C ILE A 331 -1.95 -0.14 13.43
N LYS A 332 -1.89 -0.70 14.65
CA LYS A 332 -0.86 -0.31 15.65
C LYS A 332 0.55 -0.65 15.12
N VAL A 333 0.74 -1.84 14.57
CA VAL A 333 2.03 -2.28 13.99
C VAL A 333 2.46 -1.36 12.84
N PHE A 334 1.55 -1.07 11.90
CA PHE A 334 1.84 -0.17 10.79
C PHE A 334 2.08 1.27 11.23
N ARG A 335 1.43 1.77 12.30
CA ARG A 335 1.77 3.08 12.88
C ARG A 335 3.21 3.12 13.36
N VAL A 336 3.68 2.11 14.11
CA VAL A 336 5.08 2.01 14.53
C VAL A 336 5.99 1.97 13.31
N PHE A 337 5.69 1.11 12.35
CA PHE A 337 6.48 0.95 11.13
C PHE A 337 6.62 2.27 10.37
N LEU A 338 5.52 2.97 10.09
CA LEU A 338 5.54 4.25 9.38
C LEU A 338 6.28 5.34 10.15
N VAL A 339 6.06 5.44 11.46
CA VAL A 339 6.76 6.38 12.33
C VAL A 339 8.27 6.19 12.25
N GLU A 340 8.72 4.95 12.37
CA GLU A 340 10.13 4.61 12.39
C GLU A 340 10.77 4.64 11.00
N TYR A 341 10.02 4.33 9.93
CA TYR A 341 10.52 4.44 8.55
C TYR A 341 10.66 5.91 8.15
N LEU A 342 9.64 6.73 8.41
CA LEU A 342 9.60 8.13 7.99
C LEU A 342 10.31 9.08 8.97
N HIS A 343 10.85 8.55 10.08
CA HIS A 343 11.49 9.30 11.16
C HIS A 343 10.57 10.36 11.76
N LEU A 344 9.29 10.01 11.93
CA LEU A 344 8.28 10.94 12.46
C LEU A 344 8.60 11.31 13.90
N SER A 345 8.31 12.57 14.26
CA SER A 345 8.43 13.02 15.65
C SER A 345 7.27 12.48 16.47
N VAL A 346 7.60 11.81 17.57
CA VAL A 346 6.65 11.17 18.48
C VAL A 346 6.94 11.57 19.91
#